data_AF-A0A7C1BPV7-F1
#
_entry.id   AF-A0A7C1BPV7-F1
#
_cell.length_a   1.000
_cell.length_b   1.000
_cell.length_c   1.000
_cell.angle_alpha   90.00
_cell.angle_beta   90.00
_cell.angle_gamma   90.00
#
_symmetry.space_group_name_H-M   'P 1'
#
loop_
_entity.id
_entity.type
_entity.pdbx_description
1 polymer ?
#
loop_
_entity_poly.entity_id
_entity_poly.type
_entity_poly.pdbx_seq_one_letter_code
_entity_poly.pdbx_strand_id
1 'polypeptide(L)'
;MIELGEIWSDIRNDELVRKTKFDPNFLSLIAEIVKKNGYHEAKLYLWDFHASREDLREQALALVSVLNRIEKDKFIRKDRSVGSYILKELMILKSTEI
;
A
#
# COMPACT_ATOMS: atom_id res chain seq x y z
N MET A 1 9.86 -11.91 14.11
CA MET A 1 8.83 -12.10 13.07
C MET A 1 7.74 -11.16 13.46
N ILE A 2 7.52 -10.11 12.69
CA ILE A 2 6.49 -9.12 13.01
C ILE A 2 5.16 -9.78 12.68
N GLU A 3 4.22 -9.80 13.62
CA GLU A 3 2.91 -10.39 13.35
C GLU A 3 2.16 -9.50 12.36
N LEU A 4 1.36 -10.07 11.44
CA LEU A 4 0.56 -9.29 10.49
C LEU A 4 -0.30 -8.22 11.20
N GLY A 5 -0.73 -8.48 12.44
CA GLY A 5 -1.44 -7.51 13.28
C GLY A 5 -0.62 -6.26 13.63
N GLU A 6 0.69 -6.39 13.83
CA GLU A 6 1.58 -5.25 14.11
C GLU A 6 1.75 -4.37 12.86
N ILE A 7 1.90 -4.98 11.68
CA ILE A 7 2.00 -4.28 10.39
C ILE A 7 0.70 -3.55 10.09
N TRP A 8 -0.44 -4.21 10.32
CA TRP A 8 -1.75 -3.59 10.18
C TRP A 8 -1.95 -2.42 11.15
N SER A 9 -1.48 -2.55 12.39
CA SER A 9 -1.56 -1.48 13.38
C SER A 9 -0.70 -0.28 12.98
N ASP A 10 0.53 -0.51 12.50
CA ASP A 10 1.41 0.55 12.00
C ASP A 10 0.81 1.27 10.77
N ILE A 11 0.27 0.52 9.80
CA ILE A 11 -0.40 1.08 8.63
C ILE A 11 -1.65 1.89 9.05
N ARG A 12 -2.46 1.38 9.98
CA ARG A 12 -3.67 2.06 10.47
C ARG A 12 -3.37 3.34 11.23
N ASN A 13 -2.24 3.39 11.92
CA ASN A 13 -1.84 4.58 12.69
C ASN A 13 -1.14 5.64 11.84
N ASP A 14 -0.82 5.36 10.57
CA ASP A 14 -0.30 6.36 9.65
C ASP A 14 -1.39 7.38 9.29
N GLU A 15 -1.21 8.61 9.75
CA GLU A 15 -2.11 9.73 9.50
C GLU A 15 -2.37 9.97 8.00
N LEU A 16 -1.35 9.77 7.15
CA LEU A 16 -1.48 9.90 5.71
C LEU A 16 -2.44 8.84 5.17
N VAL A 17 -2.25 7.58 5.56
CA VAL A 17 -3.11 6.46 5.13
C VAL A 17 -4.54 6.64 5.63
N ARG A 18 -4.73 7.10 6.88
CA ARG A 18 -6.07 7.36 7.46
C ARG A 18 -6.83 8.45 6.71
N LYS A 19 -6.15 9.54 6.34
CA LYS A 19 -6.77 10.66 5.65
C LYS A 19 -7.11 10.33 4.20
N THR A 20 -6.26 9.55 3.55
CA THR A 20 -6.43 9.17 2.15
C THR A 20 -7.70 8.34 1.92
N LYS A 21 -8.50 8.73 0.92
CA LYS A 21 -9.54 7.88 0.35
C LYS A 21 -8.96 7.16 -0.87
N PHE A 22 -8.76 5.85 -0.74
CA PHE A 22 -8.18 5.06 -1.83
C PHE A 22 -9.22 4.71 -2.89
N ASP A 23 -8.82 4.83 -4.15
CA ASP A 23 -9.56 4.30 -5.28
C ASP A 23 -9.34 2.77 -5.39
N PRO A 24 -10.42 1.96 -5.46
CA PRO A 24 -10.33 0.50 -5.57
C PRO A 24 -9.53 -0.01 -6.77
N ASN A 25 -9.67 0.64 -7.92
CA ASN A 25 -9.00 0.23 -9.15
C ASN A 25 -7.51 0.56 -9.07
N PHE A 26 -7.18 1.71 -8.49
CA PHE A 26 -5.79 2.11 -8.26
C PHE A 26 -5.09 1.17 -7.28
N LEU A 27 -5.73 0.82 -6.15
CA LEU A 27 -5.18 -0.18 -5.22
C LEU A 27 -4.96 -1.52 -5.90
N SER A 28 -5.94 -1.99 -6.68
CA SER A 28 -5.85 -3.26 -7.40
C SER A 28 -4.69 -3.26 -8.38
N LEU A 29 -4.51 -2.17 -9.12
CA LEU A 29 -3.39 -2.00 -10.04
C LEU A 29 -2.04 -2.09 -9.32
N ILE A 30 -1.86 -1.34 -8.24
CA ILE A 30 -0.60 -1.34 -7.48
C ILE A 30 -0.34 -2.72 -6.84
N ALA A 31 -1.38 -3.36 -6.33
CA ALA A 31 -1.29 -4.71 -5.78
C ALA A 31 -0.84 -5.74 -6.82
N GLU A 32 -1.30 -5.63 -8.07
CA GLU A 32 -0.85 -6.48 -9.17
C GLU A 32 0.60 -6.20 -9.56
N ILE A 33 1.03 -4.93 -9.57
CA ILE A 33 2.43 -4.57 -9.84
C ILE A 33 3.35 -5.14 -8.75
N VAL A 34 2.98 -5.02 -7.47
CA VAL A 34 3.75 -5.63 -6.37
C VAL A 34 3.88 -7.14 -6.55
N LYS A 35 2.77 -7.81 -6.88
CA LYS A 35 2.73 -9.26 -7.05
C LYS A 35 3.63 -9.72 -8.20
N LYS A 36 3.53 -9.07 -9.36
CA LYS A 36 4.22 -9.47 -10.59
C LYS A 36 5.67 -9.00 -10.64
N ASN A 37 5.88 -7.72 -10.34
CA ASN A 37 7.14 -7.03 -10.62
C ASN A 37 7.93 -6.79 -9.34
N GLY A 38 7.25 -6.50 -8.23
CA GLY A 38 7.88 -6.31 -6.92
C GLY A 38 7.65 -4.92 -6.33
N TYR A 39 8.13 -4.73 -5.10
CA TYR A 39 7.94 -3.51 -4.32
C TYR A 39 8.69 -2.31 -4.91
N HIS A 40 9.86 -2.55 -5.51
CA HIS A 40 10.66 -1.48 -6.10
C HIS A 40 9.97 -0.88 -7.32
N GLU A 41 9.48 -1.73 -8.22
CA GLU A 41 8.77 -1.39 -9.44
C GLU A 41 7.44 -0.72 -9.13
N ALA A 42 6.71 -1.20 -8.11
CA ALA A 42 5.50 -0.54 -7.63
C ALA A 42 5.78 0.88 -7.13
N LYS A 43 6.88 1.10 -6.40
CA LYS A 43 7.29 2.45 -5.96
C LYS A 43 7.66 3.34 -7.13
N LEU A 44 8.43 2.86 -8.10
CA LEU A 44 8.77 3.63 -9.30
C LEU A 44 7.51 4.02 -10.09
N TYR A 45 6.58 3.08 -10.25
CA TYR A 45 5.30 3.36 -10.88
C TYR A 45 4.55 4.48 -10.14
N LEU A 46 4.46 4.42 -8.81
CA LEU A 46 3.82 5.46 -8.00
C LEU A 46 4.52 6.82 -8.12
N TRP A 47 5.85 6.85 -8.22
CA TRP A 47 6.63 8.09 -8.42
C TRP A 47 6.37 8.74 -9.79
N ASP A 48 6.27 7.95 -10.85
CA ASP A 48 5.94 8.43 -12.19
C ASP A 48 4.48 8.93 -12.26
N PHE A 49 3.59 8.18 -11.61
CA PHE A 49 2.19 8.53 -11.47
C PHE A 49 1.97 9.86 -10.71
N HIS A 50 2.78 10.06 -9.68
CA HIS A 50 2.86 11.29 -8.89
C HIS A 50 3.12 12.55 -9.71
N ALA A 51 3.99 12.42 -10.72
CA ALA A 51 4.39 13.54 -11.55
C ALA A 51 3.30 13.96 -12.56
N SER A 52 2.34 13.08 -12.85
CA SER A 52 1.40 13.22 -13.96
C SER A 52 -0.07 13.40 -13.54
N ARG A 53 -0.46 12.99 -12.33
CA ARG A 53 -1.86 12.94 -11.86
C ARG A 53 -2.02 13.52 -10.46
N GLU A 54 -2.29 14.82 -10.38
CA GLU A 54 -2.44 15.55 -9.12
C GLU A 54 -3.59 15.01 -8.25
N ASP A 55 -4.64 14.47 -8.88
CA ASP A 55 -5.81 13.85 -8.23
C ASP A 55 -5.49 12.56 -7.47
N LEU A 56 -4.43 11.85 -7.85
CA LEU A 56 -3.99 10.60 -7.20
C LEU A 56 -2.70 10.76 -6.41
N ARG A 57 -2.19 11.99 -6.31
CA ARG A 57 -0.98 12.34 -5.57
C ARG A 57 -1.05 11.86 -4.12
N GLU A 58 -2.10 12.21 -3.39
CA GLU A 58 -2.23 11.80 -1.98
C GLU A 58 -2.27 10.28 -1.83
N GLN A 59 -2.99 9.59 -2.72
CA GLN A 59 -3.07 8.12 -2.73
C GLN A 59 -1.70 7.49 -2.97
N ALA A 60 -0.95 8.03 -3.93
CA ALA A 60 0.36 7.51 -4.26
C ALA A 60 1.38 7.76 -3.13
N LEU A 61 1.33 8.89 -2.40
CA LEU A 61 2.20 9.11 -1.22
C LEU A 61 1.87 8.09 -0.12
N ALA A 62 0.58 7.92 0.16
CA ALA A 62 0.12 6.98 1.18
C ALA A 62 0.56 5.55 0.82
N LEU A 63 0.43 5.17 -0.45
CA LEU A 63 0.88 3.86 -0.92
C LEU A 63 2.38 3.68 -0.84
N VAL A 64 3.20 4.67 -1.19
CA VAL A 64 4.66 4.58 -0.99
C VAL A 64 4.99 4.36 0.49
N SER A 65 4.30 5.04 1.39
CA SER A 65 4.44 4.86 2.84
C SER A 65 4.11 3.41 3.27
N VAL A 66 2.99 2.87 2.78
CA VAL A 66 2.59 1.46 3.04
C VAL A 66 3.61 0.48 2.47
N LEU A 67 4.02 0.65 1.20
CA LEU A 67 4.98 -0.23 0.52
C LEU A 67 6.32 -0.30 1.28
N ASN A 68 6.79 0.84 1.80
CA ASN A 68 8.03 0.89 2.60
C ASN A 68 7.92 0.16 3.94
N ARG A 69 6.72 0.07 4.54
CA ARG A 69 6.51 -0.69 5.78
C ARG A 69 6.45 -2.19 5.52
N ILE A 70 5.63 -2.61 4.56
CA ILE A 70 5.46 -4.03 4.25
C ILE A 70 6.76 -4.65 3.70
N GLU A 71 7.57 -3.89 2.96
CA GLU A 71 8.86 -4.37 2.43
C GLU A 71 9.93 -4.58 3.53
N LYS A 72 9.81 -3.89 4.68
CA LYS A 72 10.74 -4.08 5.81
C LYS A 72 10.60 -5.44 6.46
N ASP A 73 9.42 -6.05 6.38
CA ASP A 73 9.22 -7.40 6.90
C ASP A 73 9.81 -8.45 5.94
N LYS A 74 10.72 -9.28 6.47
CA LYS A 74 11.46 -10.27 5.66
C LYS A 74 10.53 -11.34 5.06
N PHE A 75 9.43 -11.67 5.72
CA PHE A 75 8.48 -12.67 5.24
C PHE A 75 7.64 -12.09 4.11
N ILE A 76 7.07 -10.91 4.30
CA ILE A 76 6.26 -10.23 3.28
C ILE A 76 7.10 -9.82 2.07
N ARG A 77 8.36 -9.45 2.27
CA ARG A 77 9.29 -9.19 1.17
C ARG A 77 9.52 -10.42 0.30
N LYS A 78 9.57 -11.61 0.91
CA LYS A 78 9.75 -12.89 0.19
C LYS A 78 8.44 -13.35 -0.46
N ASP A 79 7.32 -13.21 0.23
CA ASP A 79 6.00 -13.55 -0.30
C ASP A 79 5.21 -12.30 -0.71
N ARG A 80 5.40 -11.92 -1.97
CA ARG A 80 4.74 -10.75 -2.58
C ARG A 80 3.22 -10.89 -2.66
N SER A 81 2.68 -12.10 -2.54
CA SER A 81 1.22 -12.32 -2.51
C SER A 81 0.62 -11.74 -1.24
N VAL A 82 1.34 -11.82 -0.12
CA VAL A 82 0.91 -11.22 1.16
C VAL A 82 0.90 -9.70 1.07
N GLY A 83 1.95 -9.10 0.47
CA GLY A 83 1.97 -7.66 0.23
C GLY A 83 0.84 -7.19 -0.70
N SER A 84 0.59 -7.93 -1.78
CA SER A 84 -0.53 -7.68 -2.69
C SER A 84 -1.89 -7.75 -1.97
N TYR A 85 -2.07 -8.72 -1.08
CA TYR A 85 -3.27 -8.87 -0.26
C TYR A 85 -3.47 -7.66 0.66
N ILE A 86 -2.44 -7.26 1.42
CA ILE A 86 -2.50 -6.10 2.33
C ILE A 86 -2.96 -4.84 1.60
N LEU A 87 -2.45 -4.60 0.38
CA LEU A 87 -2.85 -3.44 -0.42
C LEU A 87 -4.34 -3.46 -0.82
N LYS A 88 -4.89 -4.62 -1.18
CA LYS A 88 -6.31 -4.76 -1.55
C LYS A 88 -7.22 -4.54 -0.34
N GLU A 89 -6.76 -4.92 0.84
CA GLU A 89 -7.47 -4.76 2.11
C GLU A 89 -7.46 -3.31 2.64
N LEU A 90 -6.63 -2.40 2.10
CA LEU A 90 -6.62 -0.98 2.49
C LEU A 90 -7.99 -0.30 2.27
N MET A 91 -8.82 -0.81 1.36
CA MET A 91 -10.19 -0.33 1.18
C MET A 91 -11.06 -0.51 2.42
N ILE A 92 -10.81 -1.59 3.16
CA ILE A 92 -11.63 -2.00 4.31
C ILE A 92 -11.28 -1.15 5.55
N LEU A 93 -10.11 -0.51 5.57
CA LEU A 93 -9.69 0.32 6.71
C LEU A 93 -10.66 1.47 7.02
N LYS A 94 -11.33 2.04 6.02
CA LYS A 94 -12.36 3.08 6.25
C LYS A 94 -13.75 2.53 6.55
N SER A 95 -14.06 1.28 6.20
CA SER A 95 -15.40 0.72 6.47
C SER A 95 -15.61 0.33 7.94
N THR A 96 -14.53 0.22 8.71
CA THR A 96 -14.55 -0.30 10.08
C THR A 96 -14.34 0.79 11.14
N GLU A 97 -14.12 2.05 10.74
CA GLU A 97 -14.26 3.22 11.61
C GLU A 97 -15.75 3.65 11.62
N ILE A 98 -16.62 2.82 12.23
CA ILE A 98 -18.00 3.16 12.64
C ILE A 98 -18.06 3.10 14.16
#